data_AF-A0A7S1H6S0-F1
#
_entry.id   AF-A0A7S1H6S0-F1
#
_cell.length_a   1.000
_cell.length_b   1.000
_cell.length_c   1.000
_cell.angle_alpha   90.00
_cell.angle_beta   90.00
_cell.angle_gamma   90.00
#
_symmetry.space_group_name_H-M   'P 1'
#
loop_
_entity.id
_entity.type
_entity.pdbx_description
1 polymer ?
#
loop_
_entity_poly.entity_id
_entity_poly.type
_entity_poly.pdbx_seq_one_letter_code
_entity_poly.pdbx_strand_id
1 'polypeptide(L)'
;SDDQKPEAGYDISGTLLRQGPKPFFIRLLNPDQYEQAVLKFMATDSCDRMVAQGNMDAFFENAQDWAYYRTQAEAGAYAPDYVTVNKEKLVKTVIWGTGITSLLSWGAYCLVTGADFNAIFR
;
A
#
# COMPACT_ATOMS: atom_id res chain seq x y z
N SER A 1 26.74 -4.21 -1.13
CA SER A 1 26.88 -2.85 -1.71
C SER A 1 26.00 -1.91 -0.91
N ASP A 2 26.24 -0.60 -0.97
CA ASP A 2 25.39 0.38 -0.26
C ASP A 2 23.91 0.29 -0.68
N ASP A 3 23.64 -0.17 -1.90
CA ASP A 3 22.30 -0.35 -2.47
C ASP A 3 21.46 -1.45 -1.77
N GLN A 4 22.10 -2.30 -0.96
CA GLN A 4 21.42 -3.35 -0.21
C GLN A 4 21.00 -2.90 1.20
N LYS A 5 21.38 -1.71 1.65
CA LYS A 5 21.03 -1.25 2.99
C LYS A 5 19.59 -0.70 3.05
N PRO A 6 18.89 -0.79 4.19
CA PRO A 6 17.55 -0.24 4.38
C PRO A 6 17.31 1.16 3.82
N GLU A 7 18.31 2.02 3.93
CA GLU A 7 18.25 3.43 3.54
C GLU A 7 18.25 3.65 2.02
N ALA A 8 18.65 2.64 1.23
CA ALA A 8 18.55 2.70 -0.23
C ALA A 8 17.11 2.51 -0.75
N GLY A 9 16.20 2.10 0.13
CA GLY A 9 14.77 1.98 -0.13
C GLY A 9 13.97 3.16 0.40
N TYR A 10 12.64 3.07 0.36
CA TYR A 10 11.77 4.02 1.04
C TYR A 10 11.39 3.57 2.45
N ASP A 11 11.17 4.56 3.31
CA ASP A 11 10.76 4.37 4.69
C ASP A 11 9.34 3.78 4.81
N ILE A 12 8.95 3.32 6.01
CA ILE A 12 7.67 2.67 6.29
C ILE A 12 6.46 3.54 5.93
N SER A 13 6.57 4.86 6.12
CA SER A 13 5.57 5.84 5.66
C SER A 13 5.38 5.78 4.14
N GLY A 14 6.46 5.52 3.41
CA GLY A 14 6.46 5.31 1.97
C GLY A 14 5.70 4.06 1.53
N THR A 15 5.67 2.99 2.33
CA THR A 15 4.84 1.80 2.06
C THR A 15 3.36 2.14 2.16
N LEU A 16 2.97 2.85 3.22
CA LEU A 16 1.57 3.24 3.44
C LEU A 16 1.04 4.07 2.26
N LEU A 17 1.85 5.02 1.78
CA LEU A 17 1.45 5.91 0.69
C LEU A 17 1.41 5.23 -0.68
N ARG A 18 2.21 4.18 -0.90
CA ARG A 18 2.29 3.47 -2.20
C ARG A 18 1.32 2.31 -2.28
N GLN A 19 1.45 1.38 -1.34
CA GLN A 19 0.78 0.09 -1.40
C GLN A 19 -0.31 -0.10 -0.36
N GLY A 20 -0.35 0.76 0.67
CA GLY A 20 -1.47 0.83 1.60
C GLY A 20 -1.18 0.22 2.98
N PRO A 21 -2.23 0.03 3.80
CA PRO A 21 -2.08 -0.25 5.21
C PRO A 21 -1.59 -1.66 5.52
N LYS A 22 -1.91 -2.67 4.70
CA LYS A 22 -1.53 -4.06 4.99
C LYS A 22 -0.01 -4.28 4.92
N PRO A 23 0.72 -3.91 3.85
CA PRO A 23 2.17 -4.02 3.84
C PRO A 23 2.82 -3.09 4.88
N PHE A 24 2.20 -1.94 5.20
CA PHE A 24 2.65 -1.08 6.29
C PHE A 24 2.66 -1.82 7.65
N PHE A 25 1.57 -2.50 8.00
CA PHE A 25 1.51 -3.27 9.24
C PHE A 25 2.44 -4.49 9.21
N ILE A 26 2.65 -5.11 8.05
CA ILE A 26 3.62 -6.21 7.93
C ILE A 26 5.04 -5.71 8.19
N ARG A 27 5.44 -4.57 7.62
CA ARG A 27 6.75 -3.95 7.91
C ARG A 27 6.90 -3.56 9.37
N LEU A 28 5.82 -3.06 10.00
CA LEU A 28 5.84 -2.63 11.39
C LEU A 28 5.93 -3.81 12.37
N LEU A 29 5.17 -4.86 12.11
CA LEU A 29 5.00 -5.98 13.04
C LEU A 29 5.99 -7.13 12.78
N ASN A 30 6.46 -7.30 11.54
CA ASN A 30 7.36 -8.37 11.13
C ASN A 30 8.55 -7.84 10.28
N PRO A 31 9.36 -6.90 10.81
CA PRO A 31 10.41 -6.22 10.05
C PRO A 31 11.47 -7.17 9.50
N ASP A 32 11.91 -8.17 10.28
CA ASP A 32 12.96 -9.10 9.86
C ASP A 32 12.52 -10.00 8.71
N GLN A 33 11.28 -10.49 8.76
CA GLN A 33 10.72 -11.34 7.70
C GLN A 33 10.53 -10.54 6.41
N TYR A 34 10.07 -9.31 6.55
CA TYR A 34 9.95 -8.38 5.43
C TYR A 34 11.31 -8.10 4.79
N GLU A 35 12.31 -7.78 5.61
CA GLU A 35 13.66 -7.49 5.15
C GLU A 35 14.27 -8.67 4.38
N GLN A 36 14.11 -9.88 4.93
CA GLN A 36 14.56 -11.09 4.23
C GLN A 36 13.82 -11.32 2.91
N ALA A 37 12.53 -11.01 2.82
CA ALA A 37 11.77 -11.12 1.58
C ALA A 37 12.31 -10.15 0.52
N VAL A 38 12.58 -8.89 0.90
CA VAL A 38 13.18 -7.88 0.01
C VAL A 38 14.55 -8.33 -0.48
N LEU A 39 15.43 -8.76 0.43
CA LEU A 39 16.78 -9.21 0.06
C LEU A 39 16.76 -10.45 -0.85
N LYS A 40 15.87 -11.41 -0.59
CA LYS A 40 15.66 -12.57 -1.47
C LYS A 40 15.17 -12.16 -2.85
N PHE A 41 14.29 -11.17 -2.92
CA PHE A 41 13.79 -10.64 -4.18
C PHE A 41 14.88 -9.95 -4.98
N MET A 42 15.67 -9.09 -4.33
CA MET A 42 16.84 -8.44 -4.93
C MET A 42 17.82 -9.46 -5.51
N ALA A 43 18.09 -10.55 -4.77
CA ALA A 43 19.00 -11.60 -5.22
C ALA A 43 18.44 -12.40 -6.40
N THR A 44 17.13 -12.66 -6.43
CA THR A 44 16.48 -13.44 -7.49
C THR A 44 16.34 -12.64 -8.78
N ASP A 45 15.83 -11.42 -8.70
CA ASP A 45 15.50 -10.59 -9.86
C ASP A 45 16.61 -9.58 -10.20
N SER A 46 17.71 -9.58 -9.46
CA SER A 46 18.87 -8.69 -9.67
C SER A 46 18.48 -7.21 -9.82
N CYS A 47 17.55 -6.75 -8.98
CA CYS A 47 17.01 -5.40 -9.02
C CYS A 47 17.42 -4.56 -7.80
N ASP A 48 17.29 -3.24 -7.95
CA ASP A 48 17.55 -2.30 -6.88
C ASP A 48 16.57 -2.48 -5.72
N ARG A 49 17.01 -2.14 -4.51
CA ARG A 49 16.23 -2.31 -3.29
C ARG A 49 14.87 -1.62 -3.32
N MET A 50 14.79 -0.44 -3.92
CA MET A 50 13.53 0.29 -4.04
C MET A 50 12.50 -0.46 -4.90
N VAL A 51 12.95 -1.10 -5.99
CA VAL A 51 12.11 -1.92 -6.85
C VAL A 51 11.70 -3.21 -6.14
N ALA A 52 12.63 -3.83 -5.40
CA ALA A 52 12.36 -5.01 -4.61
C ALA A 52 11.34 -4.74 -3.49
N GLN A 53 11.47 -3.63 -2.77
CA GLN A 53 10.50 -3.19 -1.77
C GLN A 53 9.12 -2.95 -2.37
N GLY A 54 9.04 -2.26 -3.51
CA GLY A 54 7.77 -2.03 -4.20
C GLY A 54 7.07 -3.34 -4.58
N ASN A 55 7.83 -4.32 -5.08
CA ASN A 55 7.33 -5.63 -5.43
C ASN A 55 6.87 -6.45 -4.22
N MET A 56 7.65 -6.45 -3.13
CA MET A 56 7.26 -7.15 -1.91
C MET A 56 6.06 -6.51 -1.25
N ASP A 57 5.97 -5.18 -1.21
CA ASP A 57 4.80 -4.48 -0.71
C ASP A 57 3.55 -4.82 -1.55
N ALA A 58 3.67 -4.90 -2.89
CA ALA A 58 2.59 -5.31 -3.78
C ALA A 58 2.16 -6.77 -3.56
N PHE A 59 3.13 -7.67 -3.40
CA PHE A 59 2.88 -9.08 -3.08
C PHE A 59 2.15 -9.24 -1.75
N PHE A 60 2.58 -8.51 -0.72
CA PHE A 60 1.95 -8.56 0.59
C PHE A 60 0.55 -7.92 0.61
N GLU A 61 0.32 -6.89 -0.20
CA GLU A 61 -1.02 -6.33 -0.40
C GLU A 61 -1.94 -7.37 -1.05
N ASN A 62 -1.61 -7.82 -2.26
CA ASN A 62 -2.35 -8.85 -2.99
C ASN A 62 -1.43 -9.75 -3.82
N ALA A 63 -1.13 -10.93 -3.29
CA ALA A 63 -0.26 -11.91 -3.93
C ALA A 63 -0.82 -12.45 -5.26
N GLN A 64 -2.14 -12.54 -5.42
CA GLN A 64 -2.76 -13.03 -6.66
C GLN A 64 -2.58 -12.04 -7.79
N ASP A 65 -2.88 -10.76 -7.55
CA ASP A 65 -2.69 -9.70 -8.54
C ASP A 65 -1.22 -9.57 -8.91
N TRP A 66 -0.34 -9.59 -7.92
CA TRP A 66 1.10 -9.53 -8.14
C TRP A 66 1.60 -10.67 -9.04
N ALA A 67 1.19 -11.92 -8.75
CA ALA A 67 1.57 -13.08 -9.57
C ALA A 67 1.01 -12.97 -11.00
N TYR A 68 -0.22 -12.49 -11.16
CA TYR A 68 -0.82 -12.23 -12.46
C TYR A 68 -0.02 -11.20 -13.26
N TYR A 69 0.33 -10.06 -12.68
CA TYR A 69 1.13 -9.05 -13.38
C TYR A 69 2.55 -9.51 -13.67
N ARG A 70 3.15 -10.32 -12.80
CA ARG A 70 4.47 -10.91 -13.04
C ARG A 70 4.46 -11.84 -14.25
N THR A 71 3.50 -12.76 -14.32
CA THR A 71 3.35 -13.67 -15.48
C THR A 71 3.08 -12.90 -16.77
N GLN A 72 2.32 -11.82 -16.72
CA GLN A 72 2.13 -10.93 -17.87
C GLN A 72 3.41 -10.21 -18.28
N ALA A 73 4.18 -9.69 -17.33
CA ALA A 73 5.46 -9.03 -17.61
C ALA A 73 6.48 -9.99 -18.25
N GLU A 74 6.53 -11.25 -17.77
CA GLU A 74 7.36 -12.32 -18.36
C GLU A 74 6.94 -12.65 -19.79
N ALA A 75 5.64 -12.55 -20.11
CA ALA A 75 5.12 -12.68 -21.46
C ALA A 75 5.35 -11.42 -22.35
N GLY A 76 6.04 -10.40 -21.83
CA GLY A 76 6.31 -9.15 -22.54
C GLY A 76 5.13 -8.17 -22.56
N ALA A 77 4.10 -8.40 -21.75
CA ALA A 77 2.96 -7.52 -21.59
C ALA A 77 3.22 -6.48 -20.48
N TYR A 78 2.15 -5.83 -20.01
CA TYR A 78 2.23 -4.72 -19.05
C TYR A 78 2.86 -5.13 -17.71
N ALA A 79 3.86 -4.35 -17.28
CA ALA A 79 4.48 -4.44 -15.96
C ALA A 79 4.10 -3.20 -15.13
N PRO A 80 3.37 -3.35 -14.02
CA PRO A 80 3.01 -2.23 -13.15
C PRO A 80 4.23 -1.63 -12.44
N ASP A 81 4.24 -0.30 -12.33
CA ASP A 81 5.21 0.42 -11.51
C ASP A 81 4.75 0.44 -10.04
N TYR A 82 5.54 -0.18 -9.17
CA TYR A 82 5.28 -0.28 -7.74
C TYR A 82 6.09 0.71 -6.88
N VAL A 83 6.95 1.51 -7.51
CA VAL A 83 7.86 2.43 -6.82
C VAL A 83 7.27 3.83 -6.76
N THR A 84 6.52 4.25 -7.77
CA THR A 84 5.93 5.59 -7.77
C THR A 84 4.64 5.64 -6.97
N VAL A 85 4.43 6.77 -6.27
CA VAL A 85 3.18 7.01 -5.55
C VAL A 85 2.09 7.37 -6.55
N ASN A 86 1.00 6.60 -6.59
CA ASN A 86 -0.18 6.97 -7.36
C ASN A 86 -0.97 8.06 -6.62
N LYS A 87 -0.68 9.32 -6.95
CA LYS A 87 -1.28 10.50 -6.32
C LYS A 87 -2.80 10.54 -6.45
N GLU A 88 -3.33 10.11 -7.59
CA GLU A 88 -4.78 10.11 -7.84
C GLU A 88 -5.50 9.10 -6.93
N LYS A 89 -4.96 7.87 -6.84
CA LYS A 89 -5.46 6.85 -5.91
C LYS A 89 -5.39 7.35 -4.47
N LEU A 90 -4.26 7.94 -4.08
CA LEU A 90 -4.06 8.48 -2.73
C LEU A 90 -5.11 9.55 -2.39
N VAL A 91 -5.30 10.55 -3.25
CA VAL A 91 -6.27 11.62 -3.05
C VAL A 91 -7.69 11.05 -2.96
N LYS A 92 -8.05 10.12 -3.85
CA LYS A 92 -9.35 9.43 -3.79
C LYS A 92 -9.55 8.68 -2.48
N THR A 93 -8.56 7.93 -2.02
CA THR A 93 -8.62 7.20 -0.74
C THR A 93 -8.80 8.15 0.44
N VAL A 94 -8.12 9.30 0.44
CA VAL A 94 -8.29 10.31 1.50
C VAL A 94 -9.70 10.90 1.46
N ILE A 95 -10.18 11.34 0.30
CA ILE A 95 -11.51 11.96 0.16
C ILE A 95 -12.61 10.98 0.60
N TRP A 96 -12.58 9.74 0.09
CA TRP A 96 -13.57 8.73 0.45
C TRP A 96 -13.43 8.28 1.90
N GLY A 97 -12.20 8.15 2.40
CA GLY A 97 -11.94 7.81 3.80
C GLY A 97 -12.55 8.86 4.74
N THR A 98 -12.21 10.14 4.56
CA THR A 98 -12.76 11.23 5.38
C THR A 98 -14.27 11.36 5.22
N GLY A 99 -14.79 11.26 3.99
CA GLY A 99 -16.22 11.35 3.72
C GLY A 99 -17.02 10.23 4.40
N ILE A 100 -16.60 8.98 4.23
CA ILE A 100 -17.26 7.82 4.85
C ILE A 100 -17.12 7.88 6.37
N THR A 101 -15.95 8.17 6.92
CA THR A 101 -15.76 8.28 8.38
C THR A 101 -16.64 9.38 8.99
N SER A 102 -16.76 10.52 8.32
CA SER A 102 -17.64 11.62 8.78
C SER A 102 -19.11 11.20 8.76
N LEU A 103 -19.56 10.55 7.68
CA LEU A 103 -20.92 10.02 7.55
C LEU A 103 -21.23 8.97 8.63
N LEU A 104 -20.31 8.04 8.89
CA LEU A 104 -20.47 7.02 9.93
C LEU A 104 -20.51 7.64 11.33
N SER A 105 -19.65 8.62 11.60
CA SER A 105 -19.62 9.34 12.88
C SER A 105 -20.92 10.12 13.10
N TRP A 106 -21.44 10.76 12.05
CA TRP A 106 -22.74 11.42 12.07
C TRP A 106 -23.89 10.43 12.31
N GLY A 107 -23.87 9.29 11.62
CA GLY A 107 -24.85 8.22 11.85
C GLY A 107 -24.85 7.72 13.28
N ALA A 108 -23.67 7.47 13.86
CA ALA A 108 -23.54 7.08 15.26
C ALA A 108 -24.08 8.17 16.21
N TYR A 109 -23.80 9.44 15.94
CA TYR A 109 -24.32 10.57 16.71
C TYR A 109 -25.86 10.63 16.66
N CYS A 110 -26.46 10.47 15.49
CA CYS A 110 -27.93 10.43 15.33
C CYS A 110 -28.57 9.28 16.10
N LEU A 111 -27.96 8.08 16.09
CA LEU A 111 -28.45 6.93 16.85
C LEU A 111 -28.43 7.17 18.36
N VAL A 112 -27.42 7.86 18.87
CA VAL A 112 -27.27 8.12 20.31
C VAL A 112 -28.16 9.28 20.78
N THR A 113 -28.35 10.30 19.96
CA THR A 113 -29.00 11.56 20.38
C THR A 113 -30.43 11.74 19.86
N GLY A 114 -30.87 10.91 18.91
CA GLY A 114 -32.15 11.08 18.21
C GLY A 114 -32.16 12.23 17.20
N ALA A 115 -31.00 12.80 16.86
CA ALA A 115 -30.88 13.85 15.84
C ALA A 115 -31.24 13.34 14.43
N ASP A 116 -31.82 14.20 13.59
CA ASP A 116 -32.17 13.88 12.20
C ASP A 116 -30.92 13.68 11.34
N PHE A 117 -30.73 12.47 10.83
CA PHE A 117 -29.61 12.12 9.96
C PHE A 117 -29.57 12.99 8.69
N ASN A 118 -30.73 13.43 8.17
CA ASN A 118 -30.79 14.22 6.93
C ASN A 118 -30.23 15.63 7.08
N ALA A 119 -29.94 16.10 8.31
CA ALA A 119 -29.39 17.43 8.53
C ALA A 119 -27.97 17.62 7.94
N ILE A 120 -27.24 16.54 7.64
CA ILE A 120 -25.91 16.62 7.01
C ILE A 120 -25.96 16.99 5.51
N PHE A 121 -27.13 16.91 4.87
CA PHE A 121 -27.32 17.18 3.44
C PHE A 121 -28.09 18.47 3.15
N ARG A 122 -28.42 19.24 4.19
CA ARG A 122 -29.08 20.55 4.08
C ARG A 122 -28.05 21.67 4.17
#